data_AF-A0A441ZAE3-F1
#
_entry.id   AF-A0A441ZAE3-F1
#
_cell.length_a   1.000
_cell.length_b   1.000
_cell.length_c   1.000
_cell.angle_alpha   90.00
_cell.angle_beta   90.00
_cell.angle_gamma   90.00
#
_symmetry.space_group_name_H-M   'P 1'
#
loop_
_entity.id
_entity.type
_entity.pdbx_description
1 polymer ?
#
loop_
_entity_poly.entity_id
_entity_poly.type
_entity_poly.pdbx_seq_one_letter_code
_entity_poly.pdbx_strand_id
1 'polypeptide(L)' 'MVRIEDARNELFEDDADELQLRFYCYIGLRGKEPNGPEEQAEQAQFDSDQGYKAALLSTLKLTRELLADGSL' A
#
# COMPACT_ATOMS: atom_id res chain seq x y z
N MET A 1 -18.44 5.41 3.94
CA MET A 1 -17.24 5.43 4.80
C MET A 1 -16.45 4.18 4.49
N VAL A 2 -15.29 4.35 3.86
CA VAL A 2 -14.37 3.26 3.51
C VAL A 2 -13.82 2.67 4.82
N ARG A 3 -13.81 1.35 4.94
CA ARG A 3 -13.06 0.67 5.99
C ARG A 3 -11.94 -0.12 5.35
N ILE A 4 -10.73 0.13 5.81
CA ILE A 4 -9.62 -0.80 5.65
C ILE A 4 -9.92 -1.92 6.65
N GLU A 5 -10.33 -3.09 6.15
CA GLU A 5 -10.69 -4.23 7.00
C GLU A 5 -9.47 -5.04 7.43
N ASP A 6 -8.45 -5.08 6.56
CA ASP A 6 -7.14 -5.64 6.85
C ASP A 6 -6.10 -4.91 5.98
N ALA A 7 -5.07 -4.34 6.63
CA ALA A 7 -3.90 -3.79 5.94
C ALA A 7 -2.65 -4.37 6.56
N ARG A 8 -1.88 -5.08 5.73
CA ARG A 8 -0.67 -5.78 6.16
C ARG A 8 0.52 -5.34 5.30
N ASN A 9 1.58 -4.93 5.99
CA ASN A 9 2.91 -4.75 5.44
C ASN A 9 3.71 -6.04 5.66
N GLU A 10 4.31 -6.57 4.60
CA GLU A 10 5.21 -7.73 4.68
C GLU A 10 6.54 -7.37 4.03
N LEU A 11 7.61 -7.49 4.79
CA LEU A 11 8.97 -7.41 4.26
C LEU A 11 9.42 -8.82 3.87
N PHE A 12 9.95 -8.96 2.66
CA PHE A 12 10.50 -10.23 2.17
C PHE A 12 11.73 -9.95 1.31
N GLU A 13 12.66 -10.91 1.27
CA GLU A 13 13.79 -10.91 0.33
C GLU A 13 13.34 -11.61 -0.95
N ASP A 14 13.66 -11.03 -2.11
CA ASP A 14 13.42 -11.66 -3.40
C ASP A 14 14.61 -12.53 -3.86
N ASP A 15 14.49 -13.13 -5.05
CA ASP A 15 15.52 -14.01 -5.60
C ASP A 15 16.85 -13.29 -5.93
N ALA A 16 16.89 -11.96 -5.84
CA ALA A 16 18.08 -11.14 -6.03
C ALA A 16 18.68 -10.63 -4.69
N ASP A 17 18.22 -11.16 -3.55
CA ASP A 17 18.58 -10.72 -2.20
C ASP A 17 18.22 -9.25 -1.92
N GLU A 18 17.25 -8.67 -2.66
CA GLU A 18 16.75 -7.33 -2.40
C GLU A 18 15.58 -7.35 -1.41
N LEU A 19 15.61 -6.43 -0.44
CA LEU A 19 14.51 -6.26 0.50
C LEU A 19 13.32 -5.56 -0.18
N GLN A 20 12.21 -6.28 -0.30
CA GLN A 20 10.97 -5.83 -0.89
C GLN A 20 9.89 -5.59 0.19
N LEU A 21 9.03 -4.61 -0.06
CA LEU A 21 7.80 -4.42 0.71
C LEU A 21 6.61 -4.89 -0.12
N ARG A 22 5.85 -5.85 0.43
CA ARG A 22 4.53 -6.19 -0.07
C ARG A 22 3.47 -5.53 0.79
N PHE A 23 2.52 -4.89 0.12
CA PHE A 23 1.38 -4.27 0.74
C PHE A 23 0.11 -4.99 0.34
N TYR A 24 -0.65 -5.46 1.32
CA TYR A 24 -1.98 -6.01 1.14
C TYR A 24 -3.00 -5.08 1.78
N CYS A 25 -4.00 -4.65 1.03
CA CYS A 25 -5.13 -3.90 1.55
C CYS A 25 -6.40 -4.38 0.88
N TYR A 26 -7.39 -4.72 1.70
CA TYR A 26 -8.74 -4.99 1.24
C TYR A 26 -9.62 -3.77 1.51
N ILE A 27 -10.25 -3.25 0.45
CA ILE A 27 -11.20 -2.15 0.53
C ILE A 27 -12.61 -2.73 0.62
N GLY A 28 -13.26 -2.54 1.77
CA GLY A 28 -14.68 -2.81 1.95
C GLY A 28 -15.48 -1.51 2.07
N LEU A 29 -16.56 -1.39 1.30
CA LEU A 29 -17.49 -0.27 1.38
C LEU A 29 -18.77 -0.67 2.13
N ARG A 30 -18.97 -0.07 3.31
CA ARG A 30 -20.15 -0.33 4.13
C ARG A 30 -21.44 -0.04 3.36
N GLY A 31 -22.32 -1.04 3.29
CA GLY A 31 -23.63 -0.92 2.63
C GLY A 31 -23.56 -0.96 1.10
N LYS A 32 -22.41 -1.34 0.54
CA LYS A 32 -22.24 -1.62 -0.89
C LYS A 32 -22.08 -3.11 -1.12
N GLU A 33 -22.28 -3.52 -2.36
CA GLU A 33 -22.03 -4.89 -2.79
C GLU A 33 -20.52 -5.16 -2.74
N PRO A 34 -20.07 -6.24 -2.05
CA PRO A 34 -18.68 -6.64 -2.06
C PRO A 34 -18.20 -6.90 -3.50
N ASN A 35 -17.02 -6.40 -3.84
CA ASN A 35 -16.42 -6.38 -5.17
C ASN A 35 -17.28 -5.68 -6.24
N GLY A 36 -18.26 -4.86 -5.83
CA GLY A 36 -19.10 -4.07 -6.73
C GLY A 36 -18.34 -2.94 -7.42
N PRO A 37 -18.98 -2.25 -8.38
CA PRO A 37 -18.35 -1.17 -9.16
C PRO A 37 -17.78 -0.04 -8.29
N GLU A 38 -18.42 0.28 -7.17
CA GLU A 38 -17.93 1.30 -6.25
C GLU A 38 -16.63 0.88 -5.53
N GLU A 39 -16.53 -0.38 -5.10
CA GLU A 39 -15.30 -0.90 -4.48
C GLU A 39 -14.16 -0.93 -5.50
N GLN A 40 -14.44 -1.33 -6.74
CA GLN A 40 -13.46 -1.33 -7.82
C GLN A 40 -12.97 0.09 -8.17
N ALA A 41 -13.86 1.08 -8.16
CA ALA A 41 -13.48 2.47 -8.41
C ALA A 41 -12.57 3.03 -7.30
N GLU A 42 -12.89 2.74 -6.04
CA GLU A 42 -12.04 3.12 -4.90
C GLU A 42 -10.69 2.39 -4.94
N GLN A 43 -10.68 1.10 -5.29
CA GLN A 43 -9.45 0.33 -5.49
C GLN A 43 -8.57 0.94 -6.60
N ALA A 44 -9.15 1.28 -7.74
CA ALA A 44 -8.42 1.92 -8.84
C ALA A 44 -7.83 3.28 -8.42
N GLN A 45 -8.56 4.08 -7.65
CA GLN A 45 -8.04 5.34 -7.10
C GLN A 45 -6.91 5.08 -6.10
N PHE A 46 -7.04 4.06 -5.25
CA PHE A 46 -6.06 3.69 -4.25
C PHE A 46 -4.73 3.22 -4.88
N ASP A 47 -4.82 2.50 -6.00
CA ASP A 47 -3.68 1.99 -6.79
C ASP A 47 -3.04 3.04 -7.72
N SER A 48 -3.65 4.22 -7.84
CA SER A 48 -3.18 5.29 -8.74
C SER A 48 -1.89 5.96 -8.26
N ASP A 49 -1.27 6.72 -9.16
CA ASP A 49 -0.05 7.50 -8.88
C ASP A 49 -0.26 8.69 -7.93
N GLN A 50 -1.52 8.96 -7.55
CA GLN A 50 -1.88 9.93 -6.50
C GLN A 50 -2.54 9.25 -5.30
N GLY A 51 -2.67 7.92 -5.33
CA GLY A 51 -3.28 7.11 -4.30
C GLY A 51 -2.29 6.69 -3.21
N TYR A 52 -2.72 5.72 -2.40
CA TYR A 52 -1.94 5.23 -1.28
C TYR A 52 -0.65 4.52 -1.73
N LYS A 53 -0.64 3.93 -2.92
CA LYS A 53 0.58 3.38 -3.54
C LYS A 53 1.69 4.44 -3.64
N ALA A 54 1.35 5.66 -4.07
CA ALA A 54 2.32 6.76 -4.16
C ALA A 54 2.85 7.18 -2.77
N ALA A 55 1.97 7.19 -1.76
CA ALA A 55 2.37 7.46 -0.38
C ALA A 55 3.34 6.39 0.15
N LEU A 56 3.06 5.09 -0.08
CA LEU A 56 3.94 3.98 0.31
C LEU A 56 5.32 4.09 -0.35
N LEU A 57 5.37 4.37 -1.66
CA LEU A 57 6.64 4.54 -2.38
C LEU A 57 7.43 5.75 -1.84
N SER A 58 6.75 6.86 -1.54
CA SER A 58 7.39 8.03 -0.93
C SER A 58 7.95 7.73 0.45
N THR A 59 7.21 7.01 1.30
CA THR A 59 7.70 6.57 2.62
C THR A 59 8.91 5.65 2.50
N LEU A 60 8.87 4.64 1.62
CA LEU A 60 10.00 3.75 1.38
C LEU A 60 11.26 4.48 0.93
N LYS A 61 11.11 5.46 0.02
CA LYS A 61 12.21 6.30 -0.42
C LYS A 61 12.82 7.08 0.76
N LEU A 62 11.99 7.76 1.55
CA LEU A 62 12.45 8.50 2.72
C LEU A 62 13.15 7.60 3.74
N THR A 63 12.61 6.40 4.02
CA THR A 63 13.26 5.46 4.94
C THR A 63 14.64 5.03 4.45
N ARG A 64 14.81 4.81 3.14
CA ARG A 64 16.13 4.50 2.56
C ARG A 64 17.11 5.67 2.69
N GLU A 65 16.63 6.90 2.50
CA GLU A 65 17.44 8.12 2.68
C GLU A 65 17.89 8.28 4.14
N LEU A 66 16.98 8.11 5.11
CA LEU A 66 17.29 8.18 6.55
C LEU A 66 18.27 7.08 6.98
N LEU A 67 18.10 5.86 6.46
CA LEU A 67 19.02 4.76 6.73
C LEU A 67 20.43 5.05 6.20
N ALA A 68 20.54 5.61 4.99
CA ALA A 68 21.83 5.97 4.39
C ALA A 68 22.53 7.11 5.14
N ASP A 69 21.76 8.03 5.71
CA ASP A 69 22.24 9.14 6.55
C ASP A 69 22.58 8.70 7.99
N GLY A 70 22.21 7.48 8.39
CA GLY A 70 22.43 6.95 9.75
C GLY A 70 21.51 7.57 10.80
N SER A 71 20.38 8.14 10.39
CA SER A 71 19.40 8.82 11.24
C SER A 71 18.16 7.97 11.58
N LEU A 72 18.17 6.69 11.20
CA LEU A 72 17.15 5.68 11.51
C LEU A 72 17.47 4.86 12.77
#